data_AF-A0A5Q3L620-F1
#
_entry.id   AF-A0A5Q3L620-F1
#
_cell.length_a   1.000
_cell.length_b   1.000
_cell.length_c   1.000
_cell.angle_alpha   90.00
_cell.angle_beta   90.00
_cell.angle_gamma   90.00
#
_symmetry.space_group_name_H-M   'P 1'
#
loop_
_entity.id
_entity.type
_entity.pdbx_description
1 polymer ?
#
loop_
_entity_poly.entity_id
_entity_poly.type
_entity_poly.pdbx_seq_one_letter_code
_entity_poly.pdbx_strand_id
1 'polypeptide(L)'
;MFQSKSITSVLCKLIGCCTLAVFVSPSDAQLLDPQTIYGKGIHAFHQNDLGEAISLIDEAIDMGTLDPRPFYYRGVIYWMQGDEDLARENFEEAAELEAANAGIIYAVDRSLERVQGMPRVELEKFRAEAKVRAIRSQQEAIAEEQKLLDEVDQQVTVLRGRMEELDRSEIINPRVDLFGDTPGDVLEIVPMAPVEPRNPIASQPLASPADSELSPLNPETQALDELEMELEERQVAEEAVPQMREPTDTEEEIEEEEKEKMEDDNSLPTFEEPSFDFNLPGFDN
;
A
#
# COMPACT_ATOMS: atom_id res chain seq x y z
N MET A 1 -48.86 66.52 -35.21
CA MET A 1 -47.49 65.99 -35.44
C MET A 1 -46.80 65.84 -34.10
N PHE A 2 -46.94 64.71 -33.41
CA PHE A 2 -46.04 64.33 -32.32
C PHE A 2 -45.97 62.80 -32.22
N GLN A 3 -44.77 62.34 -31.95
CA GLN A 3 -44.15 61.04 -32.17
C GLN A 3 -44.88 59.81 -31.59
N SER A 4 -45.03 58.73 -32.38
CA SER A 4 -45.37 57.38 -31.88
C SER A 4 -44.42 56.27 -32.37
N LYS A 5 -43.25 56.62 -32.93
CA LYS A 5 -42.29 55.64 -33.50
C LYS A 5 -41.34 54.97 -32.49
N SER A 6 -41.55 55.14 -31.18
CA SER A 6 -40.63 54.64 -30.14
C SER A 6 -41.01 53.26 -29.57
N ILE A 7 -42.30 52.92 -29.51
CA ILE A 7 -42.75 51.76 -28.70
C ILE A 7 -42.53 50.43 -29.42
N THR A 8 -42.70 50.38 -30.75
CA THR A 8 -42.49 49.15 -31.54
C THR A 8 -41.01 48.77 -31.71
N SER A 9 -40.07 49.73 -31.59
CA SER A 9 -38.63 49.44 -31.64
C SER A 9 -38.09 48.87 -30.34
N VAL A 10 -38.70 49.19 -29.19
CA VAL A 10 -38.25 48.72 -27.87
C VAL A 10 -38.77 47.32 -27.57
N LEU A 11 -39.99 47.00 -28.03
CA LEU A 11 -40.57 45.67 -27.88
C LEU A 11 -39.79 44.59 -28.64
N CYS A 12 -39.23 44.93 -29.82
CA CYS A 12 -38.42 44.01 -30.61
C CYS A 12 -37.01 43.78 -30.02
N LYS A 13 -36.46 44.75 -29.28
CA LYS A 13 -35.16 44.61 -28.58
C LYS A 13 -35.25 43.82 -27.28
N LEU A 14 -36.41 43.78 -26.63
CA LEU A 14 -36.65 42.93 -25.45
C LEU A 14 -36.90 41.48 -25.84
N ILE A 15 -37.61 41.22 -26.93
CA ILE A 15 -37.86 39.85 -27.42
C ILE A 15 -36.60 39.27 -28.10
N GLY A 16 -35.78 40.11 -28.73
CA GLY A 16 -34.51 39.70 -29.36
C GLY A 16 -33.36 39.36 -28.39
N CYS A 17 -33.48 39.70 -27.09
CA CYS A 17 -32.46 39.36 -26.09
C CYS A 17 -32.77 38.07 -25.31
N CYS A 18 -33.96 37.48 -25.45
CA CYS A 18 -34.33 36.27 -24.72
C CYS A 18 -34.17 34.97 -25.52
N THR A 19 -33.80 35.03 -26.81
CA THR A 19 -33.53 33.85 -27.64
C THR A 19 -32.05 33.51 -27.78
N LEU A 20 -31.17 34.30 -27.17
CA LEU A 20 -29.78 33.91 -26.84
C LEU A 20 -29.70 33.37 -25.41
N ALA A 21 -30.74 32.65 -24.97
CA ALA A 21 -30.58 31.65 -23.93
C ALA A 21 -29.66 30.59 -24.52
N VAL A 22 -28.38 30.80 -24.26
CA VAL A 22 -27.26 29.90 -24.48
C VAL A 22 -27.76 28.47 -24.38
N PHE A 23 -27.70 27.75 -25.51
CA PHE A 23 -27.48 26.31 -25.47
C PHE A 23 -26.15 26.11 -24.74
N VAL A 24 -26.18 26.18 -23.40
CA VAL A 24 -25.18 25.49 -22.60
C VAL A 24 -25.60 24.05 -22.76
N SER A 25 -25.04 23.40 -23.78
CA SER A 25 -24.95 21.95 -23.75
C SER A 25 -24.42 21.59 -22.37
N PRO A 26 -25.07 20.71 -21.60
CA PRO A 26 -24.44 20.09 -20.44
C PRO A 26 -23.40 19.09 -20.97
N SER A 27 -22.39 19.60 -21.67
CA SER A 27 -21.20 18.86 -22.02
C SER A 27 -20.27 19.05 -20.85
N ASP A 28 -20.28 18.06 -19.96
CA ASP A 28 -19.36 17.93 -18.84
C ASP A 28 -19.50 18.96 -17.72
N ALA A 29 -20.65 18.97 -17.04
CA ALA A 29 -20.61 19.08 -15.58
C ALA A 29 -20.02 17.78 -15.01
N GLN A 30 -18.79 17.44 -15.41
CA GLN A 30 -18.01 16.39 -14.76
C GLN A 30 -17.84 16.87 -13.34
N LEU A 31 -18.41 16.14 -12.39
CA LEU A 31 -18.02 16.22 -11.00
C LEU A 31 -16.48 16.18 -11.00
N LEU A 32 -15.85 17.29 -10.65
CA LEU A 32 -14.42 17.48 -10.84
C LEU A 32 -13.70 16.64 -9.78
N ASP A 33 -13.47 15.38 -10.12
CA ASP A 33 -12.83 14.39 -9.26
C ASP A 33 -11.29 14.49 -9.43
N PRO A 34 -10.51 14.49 -8.35
CA PRO A 34 -9.05 14.59 -8.42
C PRO A 34 -8.38 13.57 -9.34
N GLN A 35 -8.92 12.35 -9.42
CA GLN A 35 -8.40 11.32 -10.33
C GLN A 35 -8.62 11.67 -11.80
N THR A 36 -9.73 12.35 -12.11
CA THR A 36 -10.01 12.81 -13.49
C THR A 36 -9.05 13.92 -13.90
N ILE A 37 -8.77 14.88 -13.01
CA ILE A 37 -7.78 15.94 -13.29
C ILE A 37 -6.39 15.33 -13.42
N TYR A 38 -5.99 14.47 -12.48
CA TYR A 38 -4.73 13.74 -12.56
C TYR A 38 -4.59 13.01 -13.91
N GLY A 39 -5.61 12.27 -14.35
CA GLY A 39 -5.60 11.60 -15.66
C GLY A 39 -5.38 12.57 -16.84
N LYS A 40 -5.96 13.76 -16.80
CA LYS A 40 -5.71 14.82 -17.79
C LYS A 40 -4.25 15.31 -17.71
N GLY A 41 -3.71 15.51 -16.51
CA GLY A 41 -2.32 15.90 -16.28
C GLY A 41 -1.34 14.87 -16.85
N ILE A 42 -1.63 13.58 -16.70
CA ILE A 42 -0.83 12.52 -17.30
C ILE A 42 -0.93 12.55 -18.83
N HIS A 43 -2.11 12.79 -19.40
CA HIS A 43 -2.22 12.97 -20.85
C HIS A 43 -1.41 14.15 -21.37
N ALA A 44 -1.35 15.28 -20.65
CA ALA A 44 -0.51 16.42 -20.99
C ALA A 44 0.99 16.09 -20.86
N PHE A 45 1.39 15.39 -19.78
CA PHE A 45 2.76 14.92 -19.57
C PHE A 45 3.27 14.07 -20.74
N HIS A 46 2.44 13.15 -21.24
CA HIS A 46 2.80 12.26 -22.35
C HIS A 46 2.83 12.99 -23.70
N GLN A 47 2.18 14.14 -23.80
CA GLN A 47 2.27 15.05 -24.94
C GLN A 47 3.48 15.99 -24.85
N ASN A 48 4.31 15.85 -23.82
CA ASN A 48 5.45 16.71 -23.52
C ASN A 48 5.04 18.17 -23.26
N ASP A 49 3.78 18.40 -22.88
CA ASP A 49 3.31 19.69 -22.39
C ASP A 49 3.48 19.73 -20.86
N LEU A 50 4.72 20.00 -20.43
CA LEU A 50 5.07 19.99 -19.01
C LEU A 50 4.38 21.12 -18.23
N GLY A 51 4.04 22.23 -18.89
CA GLY A 51 3.38 23.37 -18.26
C GLY A 51 1.91 23.10 -17.93
N GLU A 52 1.18 22.49 -18.86
CA GLU A 52 -0.19 22.05 -18.60
C GLU A 52 -0.20 20.85 -17.62
N ALA A 53 0.73 19.91 -17.78
CA ALA A 53 0.83 18.75 -16.91
C ALA A 53 1.01 19.13 -15.44
N ILE A 54 1.94 20.04 -15.14
CA ILE A 54 2.20 20.48 -13.77
C ILE A 54 0.99 21.22 -13.18
N SER A 55 0.33 22.08 -13.97
CA SER A 55 -0.87 22.80 -13.51
C SER A 55 -2.00 21.85 -13.13
N LEU A 56 -2.25 20.81 -13.94
CA LEU A 56 -3.30 19.82 -13.68
C LEU A 56 -2.93 18.91 -12.50
N ILE A 57 -1.65 18.56 -12.37
CA ILE A 57 -1.18 17.77 -11.24
C ILE A 57 -1.28 18.57 -9.94
N ASP A 58 -0.89 19.84 -9.95
CA ASP A 58 -1.01 20.74 -8.80
C ASP A 58 -2.49 20.91 -8.41
N GLU A 59 -3.40 21.08 -9.38
CA GLU A 59 -4.83 21.15 -9.10
C GLU A 59 -5.35 19.84 -8.46
N ALA A 60 -4.89 18.68 -8.92
CA ALA A 60 -5.23 17.39 -8.31
C ALA A 60 -4.73 17.26 -6.86
N ILE A 61 -3.54 17.80 -6.56
CA ILE A 61 -2.95 17.85 -5.22
C ILE A 61 -3.71 18.83 -4.33
N ASP A 62 -4.03 20.04 -4.82
CA ASP A 62 -4.74 21.09 -4.10
C ASP A 62 -6.16 20.67 -3.69
N MET A 63 -6.80 19.77 -4.44
CA MET A 63 -8.07 19.16 -4.05
C MET A 63 -7.94 18.12 -2.92
N GLY A 64 -6.73 17.86 -2.41
CA GLY A 64 -6.48 16.99 -1.26
C GLY A 64 -6.46 15.50 -1.59
N THR A 65 -5.97 15.13 -2.78
CA THR A 65 -5.80 13.70 -3.13
C THR A 65 -4.85 13.00 -2.15
N LEU A 66 -5.20 11.78 -1.74
CA LEU A 66 -4.33 10.90 -0.93
C LEU A 66 -3.53 9.92 -1.81
N ASP A 67 -3.57 10.11 -3.12
CA ASP A 67 -2.85 9.28 -4.08
C ASP A 67 -1.39 9.75 -4.19
N PRO A 68 -0.39 8.86 -4.05
CA PRO A 68 1.02 9.24 -4.21
C PRO A 68 1.42 9.49 -5.67
N ARG A 69 0.65 9.01 -6.67
CA ARG A 69 1.01 9.12 -8.09
C ARG A 69 1.16 10.55 -8.60
N PRO A 70 0.22 11.50 -8.34
CA PRO A 70 0.40 12.91 -8.67
C PRO A 70 1.74 13.49 -8.19
N PHE A 71 2.15 13.19 -6.95
CA PHE A 71 3.40 13.67 -6.37
C PHE A 71 4.63 13.10 -7.12
N TYR A 72 4.63 11.81 -7.46
CA TYR A 72 5.70 11.24 -8.30
C TYR A 72 5.79 11.93 -9.66
N TYR A 73 4.67 12.16 -10.34
CA TYR A 73 4.71 12.83 -11.64
C TYR A 73 5.14 14.28 -11.55
N ARG A 74 4.75 14.99 -10.49
CA ARG A 74 5.24 16.34 -10.20
C ARG A 74 6.76 16.35 -10.03
N GLY A 75 7.30 15.41 -9.27
CA GLY A 75 8.75 15.25 -9.12
C GLY A 75 9.45 14.92 -10.45
N VAL A 76 8.87 14.05 -11.28
CA VAL A 76 9.41 13.74 -12.62
C VAL A 76 9.41 14.99 -13.51
N ILE A 77 8.37 15.82 -13.46
CA ILE A 77 8.30 17.06 -14.24
C ILE A 77 9.38 18.03 -13.80
N TYR A 78 9.57 18.23 -12.48
CA TYR A 78 10.65 19.08 -11.96
C TYR A 78 12.03 18.55 -12.35
N TRP A 79 12.23 17.24 -12.31
CA TRP A 79 13.46 16.61 -12.79
C TRP A 79 13.71 16.92 -14.28
N MET A 80 12.68 16.84 -15.12
CA MET A 80 12.78 17.18 -16.54
C MET A 80 13.04 18.68 -16.78
N GLN A 81 12.62 19.54 -15.87
CA GLN A 81 12.90 20.98 -15.89
C GLN A 81 14.31 21.34 -15.37
N GLY A 82 15.00 20.38 -14.73
CA GLY A 82 16.34 20.57 -14.15
C GLY A 82 16.32 20.95 -12.66
N ASP A 83 15.14 21.02 -12.05
CA ASP A 83 14.96 21.33 -10.63
C ASP A 83 15.00 20.04 -9.80
N GLU A 84 16.16 19.40 -9.75
CA GLU A 84 16.33 18.09 -9.08
C GLU A 84 16.05 18.15 -7.57
N ASP A 85 16.28 19.30 -6.92
CA ASP A 85 16.00 19.48 -5.49
C ASP A 85 14.49 19.36 -5.21
N LEU A 86 13.68 20.08 -5.99
CA LEU A 86 12.21 19.99 -5.92
C LEU A 86 11.73 18.59 -6.32
N ALA A 87 12.39 17.95 -7.29
CA ALA A 87 12.05 16.59 -7.67
C ALA A 87 12.21 15.60 -6.50
N ARG A 88 13.35 15.67 -5.78
CA ARG A 88 13.62 14.81 -4.63
C ARG A 88 12.65 15.02 -3.48
N GLU A 89 12.28 16.27 -3.19
CA GLU A 89 11.25 16.58 -2.18
C GLU A 89 9.90 15.93 -2.53
N ASN A 90 9.47 16.04 -3.79
CA ASN A 90 8.22 15.42 -4.24
C ASN A 90 8.29 13.88 -4.25
N PHE A 91 9.44 13.30 -4.58
CA PHE A 91 9.64 11.84 -4.51
C PHE A 91 9.59 11.32 -3.07
N GLU A 92 10.19 12.05 -2.14
CA GLU A 92 10.13 11.71 -0.72
C GLU A 92 8.69 11.77 -0.20
N GLU A 93 7.97 12.87 -0.47
CA GLU A 93 6.56 13.02 -0.07
C GLU A 93 5.67 11.91 -0.66
N ALA A 94 5.83 11.60 -1.94
CA ALA A 94 5.10 10.53 -2.61
C ALA A 94 5.36 9.15 -1.98
N ALA A 95 6.63 8.86 -1.66
CA ALA A 95 7.04 7.59 -1.07
C ALA A 95 6.54 7.44 0.37
N GLU A 96 6.51 8.53 1.13
CA GLU A 96 5.94 8.55 2.48
C GLU A 96 4.42 8.35 2.46
N LEU A 97 3.70 8.97 1.52
CA LEU A 97 2.26 8.75 1.34
C LEU A 97 1.94 7.31 0.92
N GLU A 98 2.75 6.73 0.03
CA GLU A 98 2.61 5.33 -0.38
C GLU A 98 2.86 4.37 0.80
N ALA A 99 3.90 4.61 1.59
CA ALA A 99 4.25 3.77 2.74
C ALA A 99 3.27 3.92 3.91
N ALA A 100 2.78 5.14 4.18
CA ALA A 100 1.80 5.41 5.23
C ALA A 100 0.45 4.73 4.94
N ASN A 101 0.07 4.65 3.65
CA ASN A 101 -1.16 4.02 3.21
C ASN A 101 -0.93 2.58 2.71
N ALA A 102 -0.09 1.79 3.39
CA ALA A 102 0.23 0.42 3.01
C ALA A 102 -0.98 -0.52 2.82
N GLY A 103 -2.15 -0.18 3.37
CA GLY A 103 -3.41 -0.89 3.15
C GLY A 103 -4.08 -0.61 1.80
N ILE A 104 -3.63 0.40 1.06
CA ILE A 104 -4.16 0.78 -0.25
C ILE A 104 -3.07 0.55 -1.30
N ILE A 105 -3.32 -0.37 -2.22
CA ILE A 105 -2.38 -0.65 -3.31
C ILE A 105 -2.64 0.33 -4.46
N TYR A 106 -1.74 1.29 -4.63
CA TYR A 106 -1.73 2.18 -5.78
C TYR A 106 -0.97 1.52 -6.94
N ALA A 107 -1.48 1.65 -8.17
CA ALA A 107 -0.80 1.16 -9.36
C ALA A 107 0.35 2.09 -9.80
N VAL A 108 1.28 2.42 -8.88
CA VAL A 108 2.40 3.35 -9.09
C VAL A 108 3.30 2.84 -10.22
N ASP A 109 3.73 1.58 -10.15
CA ASP A 109 4.62 0.99 -11.13
C ASP A 109 4.06 1.02 -12.55
N ARG A 110 2.78 0.68 -12.69
CA ARG A 110 2.07 0.74 -13.98
C ARG A 110 1.93 2.17 -14.47
N SER A 111 1.70 3.14 -13.58
CA SER A 111 1.58 4.55 -13.99
C SER A 111 2.92 5.05 -14.52
N LEU A 112 4.00 4.79 -13.77
CA LEU A 112 5.35 5.24 -14.09
C LEU A 112 6.07 4.37 -15.12
N GLU A 113 5.42 3.41 -15.79
CA GLU A 113 6.05 2.49 -16.74
C GLU A 113 6.80 3.22 -17.88
N ARG A 114 6.29 4.38 -18.31
CA ARG A 114 6.93 5.22 -19.34
C ARG A 114 8.03 6.13 -18.80
N VAL A 115 8.13 6.29 -17.49
CA VAL A 115 9.19 7.06 -16.84
C VAL A 115 10.38 6.14 -16.62
N GLN A 116 11.47 6.40 -17.36
CA GLN A 116 12.68 5.56 -17.37
C GLN A 116 13.93 6.41 -17.21
N GLY A 117 15.06 5.77 -16.92
CA GLY A 117 16.36 6.42 -16.73
C GLY A 117 16.59 6.92 -15.30
N MET A 118 17.43 7.95 -15.15
CA MET A 118 17.81 8.52 -13.86
C MET A 118 16.64 8.91 -12.94
N PRO A 119 15.58 9.62 -13.41
CA PRO A 119 14.46 9.94 -12.53
C PRO A 119 13.76 8.70 -11.96
N ARG A 120 13.72 7.60 -12.74
CA ARG A 120 13.14 6.34 -12.26
C ARG A 120 14.01 5.69 -11.19
N VAL A 121 15.33 5.68 -11.36
CA VAL A 121 16.23 5.11 -10.35
C VAL A 121 16.12 5.87 -9.03
N GLU A 122 16.12 7.21 -9.11
CA GLU A 122 16.07 8.04 -7.91
C GLU A 122 14.74 7.89 -7.17
N LEU A 123 13.59 7.91 -7.87
CA LEU A 123 12.30 7.71 -7.20
C LEU A 123 12.16 6.31 -6.58
N GLU A 124 12.73 5.25 -7.20
CA GLU A 124 12.68 3.90 -6.61
C GLU A 124 13.52 3.80 -5.34
N LYS A 125 14.62 4.55 -5.26
CA LYS A 125 15.41 4.66 -4.03
C LYS A 125 14.58 5.29 -2.91
N PHE A 126 13.87 6.40 -3.17
CA PHE A 126 12.97 6.99 -2.17
C PHE A 126 11.85 6.04 -1.74
N ARG A 127 11.28 5.28 -2.68
CA ARG A 127 10.29 4.23 -2.39
C ARG A 127 10.83 3.15 -1.47
N ALA A 128 12.01 2.63 -1.77
CA ALA A 128 12.67 1.62 -0.95
C ALA A 128 12.99 2.17 0.45
N GLU A 129 13.52 3.38 0.53
CA GLU A 129 13.83 4.05 1.79
C GLU A 129 12.59 4.26 2.66
N ALA A 130 11.51 4.81 2.10
CA ALA A 130 10.25 5.01 2.82
C ALA A 130 9.65 3.69 3.32
N LYS A 131 9.70 2.63 2.50
CA LYS A 131 9.26 1.29 2.90
C LYS A 131 10.08 0.73 4.07
N VAL A 132 11.41 0.86 4.02
CA VAL A 132 12.28 0.43 5.12
C VAL A 132 12.01 1.25 6.38
N ARG A 133 11.80 2.56 6.26
CA ARG A 133 11.44 3.44 7.39
C ARG A 133 10.12 3.00 8.03
N ALA A 134 9.09 2.73 7.22
CA ALA A 134 7.77 2.30 7.69
C ALA A 134 7.81 0.91 8.36
N ILE A 135 8.57 -0.04 7.81
CA ILE A 135 8.75 -1.36 8.44
C ILE A 135 9.47 -1.22 9.78
N ARG A 136 10.53 -0.41 9.84
CA ARG A 136 11.28 -0.18 11.07
C ARG A 136 10.38 0.44 12.16
N SER A 137 9.62 1.49 11.85
CA SER A 137 8.72 2.11 12.83
C SER A 137 7.62 1.15 13.29
N GLN A 138 7.11 0.31 12.40
CA GLN A 138 6.15 -0.74 12.76
C GLN A 138 6.79 -1.79 13.68
N GLN A 139 8.02 -2.24 13.41
CA GLN A 139 8.75 -3.19 14.25
C GLN A 139 9.03 -2.62 15.64
N GLU A 140 9.39 -1.35 15.73
CA GLU A 140 9.58 -0.64 17.00
C GLU A 140 8.28 -0.60 17.80
N ALA A 141 7.16 -0.24 17.16
CA ALA A 141 5.84 -0.24 17.82
C ALA A 141 5.44 -1.64 18.34
N ILE A 142 5.68 -2.70 17.56
CA ILE A 142 5.40 -4.08 17.98
C ILE A 142 6.30 -4.49 19.14
N ALA A 143 7.59 -4.13 19.12
CA ALA A 143 8.51 -4.44 20.20
C ALA A 143 8.14 -3.72 21.51
N GLU A 144 7.66 -2.48 21.42
CA GLU A 144 7.13 -1.74 22.56
C GLU A 144 5.85 -2.40 23.13
N GLU A 145 4.93 -2.82 22.25
CA GLU A 145 3.73 -3.54 22.66
C GLU A 145 4.07 -4.86 23.36
N GLN A 146 4.98 -5.64 22.81
CA GLN A 146 5.45 -6.90 23.42
C GLN A 146 6.02 -6.67 24.82
N LYS A 147 6.84 -5.62 24.99
CA LYS A 147 7.41 -5.27 26.29
C LYS A 147 6.33 -4.92 27.32
N LEU A 148 5.28 -4.20 26.91
CA LEU A 148 4.16 -3.88 27.79
C LEU A 148 3.38 -5.13 28.19
N LEU A 149 3.18 -6.06 27.26
CA LEU A 149 2.53 -7.34 27.54
C LEU A 149 3.33 -8.18 28.55
N ASP A 150 4.66 -8.28 28.37
CA ASP A 150 5.54 -8.97 29.30
C ASP A 150 5.48 -8.37 30.72
N GLU A 151 5.40 -7.04 30.83
CA GLU A 151 5.25 -6.36 32.12
C GLU A 151 3.90 -6.69 32.78
N VAL A 152 2.82 -6.69 32.01
CA VAL A 152 1.48 -7.09 32.50
C VAL A 152 1.49 -8.54 32.97
N ASP A 153 2.12 -9.46 32.23
CA ASP A 153 2.21 -10.87 32.62
C ASP A 153 3.01 -11.08 33.90
N GLN A 154 4.08 -10.30 34.10
CA GLN A 154 4.81 -10.29 35.37
C GLN A 154 3.93 -9.80 36.52
N GLN A 155 3.18 -8.73 36.33
CA GLN A 155 2.26 -8.22 37.35
C GLN A 155 1.16 -9.24 37.69
N VAL A 156 0.57 -9.88 36.67
CA VAL A 156 -0.43 -10.93 36.85
C VAL A 156 0.16 -12.12 37.60
N THR A 157 1.41 -12.51 37.30
CA THR A 157 2.12 -13.58 38.00
C THR A 157 2.34 -13.25 39.47
N VAL A 158 2.78 -12.03 39.78
CA VAL A 158 2.95 -11.54 41.17
C VAL A 158 1.61 -11.52 41.91
N LEU A 159 0.55 -11.01 41.27
CA LEU A 159 -0.80 -10.99 41.86
C LEU A 159 -1.33 -12.40 42.12
N ARG A 160 -1.13 -13.34 41.18
CA ARG A 160 -1.50 -14.75 41.37
C ARG A 160 -0.75 -15.37 42.54
N GLY A 161 0.56 -15.16 42.63
CA GLY A 161 1.35 -15.64 43.77
C GLY A 161 0.86 -15.07 45.10
N ARG A 162 0.55 -13.77 45.15
CA ARG A 162 -0.04 -13.12 46.32
C ARG A 162 -1.40 -13.70 46.69
N MET A 163 -2.25 -14.04 45.71
CA MET A 163 -3.53 -14.70 45.97
C MET A 163 -3.34 -16.09 46.57
N GLU A 164 -2.38 -16.87 46.08
CA GLU A 164 -2.06 -18.19 46.64
C GLU A 164 -1.48 -18.10 48.07
N GLU A 165 -0.70 -17.06 48.37
CA GLU A 165 -0.21 -16.78 49.73
C GLU A 165 -1.36 -16.45 50.69
N LEU A 166 -2.33 -15.64 50.25
CA LEU A 166 -3.51 -15.31 51.04
C LEU A 166 -4.35 -16.56 51.35
N ASP A 167 -4.59 -17.42 50.36
CA ASP A 167 -5.33 -18.69 50.54
C ASP A 167 -4.61 -19.62 51.53
N ARG A 168 -3.28 -19.75 51.45
CA ARG A 168 -2.49 -20.52 52.43
C ARG A 168 -2.56 -19.94 53.84
N SER A 169 -2.63 -18.61 53.99
CA SER A 169 -2.73 -17.96 55.29
C SER A 169 -4.08 -18.17 55.97
N GLU A 170 -5.16 -18.32 55.20
CA GLU A 170 -6.49 -18.65 55.73
C GLU A 170 -6.57 -20.12 56.21
N ILE A 171 -5.84 -21.03 55.57
CA ILE A 171 -5.74 -22.45 55.99
C ILE A 171 -4.92 -22.59 57.30
N ILE A 172 -3.96 -21.70 57.55
CA ILE A 172 -3.14 -21.66 58.78
C ILE A 172 -3.82 -20.81 59.86
N ASN A 173 -5.12 -21.02 60.09
CA ASN A 173 -5.75 -20.67 61.37
C ASN A 173 -6.51 -21.89 61.94
N PRO A 174 -5.82 -22.98 62.32
CA PRO A 174 -6.46 -24.02 63.11
C PRO A 174 -6.45 -23.61 64.59
N ARG A 175 -7.05 -22.47 64.96
CA ARG A 175 -7.46 -22.23 66.35
C ARG A 175 -8.44 -21.07 66.49
N VAL A 176 -9.72 -21.37 66.30
CA VAL A 176 -10.71 -20.86 67.25
C VAL A 176 -11.25 -22.08 67.99
N ASP A 177 -10.64 -22.35 69.13
CA ASP A 177 -11.30 -23.09 70.20
C ASP A 177 -12.53 -22.28 70.60
N LEU A 178 -13.67 -22.57 70.00
CA LEU A 178 -14.96 -22.17 70.54
C LEU A 178 -15.42 -23.29 71.50
N PHE A 179 -14.64 -23.52 72.56
CA PHE A 179 -15.12 -24.28 73.72
C PHE A 179 -16.21 -23.45 74.42
N GLY A 180 -17.42 -23.58 73.89
CA GLY A 180 -18.67 -23.38 74.61
C GLY A 180 -19.47 -24.66 74.45
N ASP A 181 -19.47 -25.49 75.48
CA ASP A 181 -20.32 -26.68 75.59
C ASP A 181 -21.78 -26.35 75.26
N THR A 182 -22.31 -26.91 74.17
CA THR A 182 -23.73 -27.31 74.10
C THR A 182 -23.87 -28.58 73.26
N PRO A 183 -24.33 -29.70 73.84
CA PRO A 183 -24.66 -30.88 73.07
C PRO A 183 -26.03 -30.67 72.41
N GLY A 184 -26.03 -30.55 71.09
CA GLY A 184 -27.26 -30.53 70.31
C GLY A 184 -27.21 -29.50 69.19
N ASP A 185 -26.66 -29.92 68.05
CA ASP A 185 -27.31 -29.79 66.74
C ASP A 185 -26.35 -30.33 65.69
N VAL A 186 -26.63 -31.56 65.26
CA VAL A 186 -26.02 -32.14 64.07
C VAL A 186 -26.62 -31.37 62.89
N LEU A 187 -25.89 -30.40 62.36
CA LEU A 187 -26.18 -29.85 61.05
C LEU A 187 -25.89 -30.95 60.02
N GLU A 188 -26.96 -31.65 59.68
CA GLU A 188 -27.02 -32.58 58.57
C GLU A 188 -26.63 -31.83 57.29
N ILE A 189 -25.44 -32.15 56.76
CA ILE A 189 -25.05 -31.74 55.42
C ILE A 189 -25.99 -32.50 54.47
N VAL A 190 -27.10 -31.86 54.12
CA VAL A 190 -27.94 -32.33 53.02
C VAL A 190 -27.09 -32.19 51.75
N PRO A 191 -26.80 -33.28 51.01
CA PRO A 191 -26.10 -33.16 49.75
C PRO A 191 -26.96 -32.32 48.80
N MET A 192 -26.42 -31.19 48.39
CA MET A 192 -27.04 -30.28 47.43
C MET A 192 -27.22 -31.05 46.11
N ALA A 193 -28.48 -31.31 45.75
CA ALA A 193 -28.83 -32.03 44.52
C ALA A 193 -28.23 -31.31 43.29
N PRO A 194 -27.84 -32.05 42.23
CA PRO A 194 -27.27 -31.44 41.03
C PRO A 194 -28.27 -30.45 40.42
N VAL A 195 -27.83 -29.20 40.25
CA VAL A 195 -28.60 -28.18 39.54
C VAL A 195 -28.45 -28.47 38.05
N GLU A 196 -29.47 -29.08 37.46
CA GLU A 196 -29.58 -29.22 36.00
C GLU A 196 -29.69 -27.83 35.35
N PRO A 197 -28.96 -27.55 34.26
CA PRO A 197 -29.10 -26.29 33.54
C PRO A 197 -30.47 -26.22 32.87
N ARG A 198 -31.27 -25.22 33.24
CA ARG A 198 -32.55 -24.89 32.61
C ARG A 198 -32.34 -24.55 31.14
N ASN A 199 -32.79 -25.43 30.26
CA ASN A 199 -32.93 -25.18 28.83
C ASN A 199 -34.33 -24.59 28.57
N PRO A 200 -34.48 -23.36 28.04
CA PRO A 200 -35.78 -22.87 27.63
C PRO A 200 -35.94 -23.08 26.13
N ILE A 201 -36.79 -24.02 25.75
CA ILE A 201 -37.92 -23.86 24.80
C ILE A 201 -38.41 -25.24 24.38
N ALA A 202 -39.72 -25.41 24.52
CA ALA A 202 -40.47 -26.62 24.28
C ALA A 202 -40.38 -27.11 22.83
N SER A 203 -40.25 -28.43 22.71
CA SER A 203 -40.60 -29.22 21.55
C SER A 203 -42.08 -29.09 21.18
N GLN A 204 -42.37 -28.81 19.91
CA GLN A 204 -43.57 -29.31 19.22
C GLN A 204 -43.17 -30.01 17.91
N PRO A 205 -43.99 -30.97 17.43
CA PRO A 205 -43.49 -32.18 16.77
C PRO A 205 -43.56 -32.15 15.24
N LEU A 206 -42.85 -33.14 14.67
CA LEU A 206 -42.74 -33.60 13.28
C LEU A 206 -43.78 -33.10 12.27
N ALA A 207 -43.26 -32.53 11.17
CA ALA A 207 -43.76 -32.78 9.82
C ALA A 207 -42.55 -33.00 8.88
N SER A 208 -42.45 -34.20 8.30
CA SER A 208 -41.68 -34.41 7.05
C SER A 208 -42.64 -34.18 5.87
N PRO A 209 -42.14 -33.75 4.70
CA PRO A 209 -41.60 -34.71 3.74
C PRO A 209 -40.29 -34.25 3.08
N ALA A 210 -39.71 -35.20 2.35
CA ALA A 210 -38.40 -35.18 1.75
C ALA A 210 -38.23 -34.19 0.58
N ASP A 211 -36.97 -34.09 0.18
CA ASP A 211 -36.42 -33.60 -1.08
C ASP A 211 -36.42 -32.08 -1.27
N SER A 212 -35.24 -31.46 -1.11
CA SER A 212 -34.59 -30.60 -2.13
C SER A 212 -33.37 -29.86 -1.57
N GLU A 213 -32.24 -30.10 -2.25
CA GLU A 213 -31.20 -29.12 -2.61
C GLU A 213 -30.32 -28.46 -1.52
N LEU A 214 -29.03 -28.81 -1.61
CA LEU A 214 -27.86 -27.92 -1.53
C LEU A 214 -27.87 -26.85 -0.44
N SER A 215 -27.27 -27.16 0.73
CA SER A 215 -26.77 -26.11 1.63
C SER A 215 -25.32 -25.73 1.27
N PRO A 216 -24.96 -24.44 1.28
CA PRO A 216 -23.66 -23.96 0.86
C PRO A 216 -22.58 -24.28 1.89
N LEU A 217 -21.38 -24.54 1.37
CA LEU A 217 -20.14 -24.79 2.12
C LEU A 217 -19.89 -23.68 3.16
N ASN A 218 -19.47 -24.09 4.36
CA ASN A 218 -19.04 -23.21 5.43
C ASN A 218 -17.80 -22.41 4.97
N PRO A 219 -17.80 -21.06 5.03
CA PRO A 219 -16.67 -20.24 4.55
C PRO A 219 -15.37 -20.49 5.34
N GLU A 220 -15.46 -20.94 6.59
CA GLU A 220 -14.28 -21.24 7.41
C GLU A 220 -13.51 -22.47 6.93
N THR A 221 -14.20 -23.47 6.37
CA THR A 221 -13.53 -24.66 5.82
C THR A 221 -12.84 -24.38 4.49
N GLN A 222 -13.35 -23.43 3.69
CA GLN A 222 -12.70 -23.03 2.44
C GLN A 222 -11.43 -22.22 2.69
N ALA A 223 -11.44 -21.35 3.70
CA ALA A 223 -10.26 -20.56 4.05
C ALA A 223 -9.09 -21.42 4.57
N LEU A 224 -9.40 -22.53 5.25
CA LEU A 224 -8.37 -23.48 5.71
C LEU A 224 -7.83 -24.32 4.56
N ASP A 225 -8.69 -24.81 3.66
CA ASP A 225 -8.27 -25.57 2.47
C ASP A 225 -7.44 -24.71 1.48
N GLU A 226 -7.76 -23.41 1.33
CA GLU A 226 -7.00 -22.47 0.49
C GLU A 226 -5.60 -22.18 1.06
N LEU A 227 -5.48 -22.01 2.38
CA LEU A 227 -4.19 -21.79 3.04
C LEU A 227 -3.31 -23.05 3.02
N GLU A 228 -3.90 -24.24 3.12
CA GLU A 228 -3.15 -25.50 3.04
C GLU A 228 -2.56 -25.71 1.63
N MET A 229 -3.32 -25.40 0.57
CA MET A 229 -2.78 -25.41 -0.79
C MET A 229 -1.67 -24.37 -1.03
N GLU A 230 -1.80 -23.14 -0.51
CA GLU A 230 -0.75 -22.12 -0.67
C GLU A 230 0.55 -22.49 0.05
N LEU A 231 0.46 -23.19 1.18
CA LEU A 231 1.64 -23.66 1.92
C LEU A 231 2.32 -24.84 1.21
N GLU A 232 1.56 -25.75 0.61
CA GLU A 232 2.12 -26.83 -0.21
C GLU A 232 2.81 -26.28 -1.47
N GLU A 233 2.24 -25.28 -2.15
CA GLU A 233 2.85 -24.66 -3.34
C GLU A 233 4.14 -23.91 -2.98
N ARG A 234 4.21 -23.25 -1.81
CA ARG A 234 5.43 -22.61 -1.32
C ARG A 234 6.53 -23.61 -0.94
N GLN A 235 6.18 -24.74 -0.33
CA GLN A 235 7.16 -25.78 -0.01
C GLN A 235 7.78 -26.40 -1.27
N VAL A 236 6.97 -26.61 -2.32
CA VAL A 236 7.47 -27.11 -3.61
C VAL A 236 8.37 -26.07 -4.31
N ALA A 237 8.08 -24.77 -4.16
CA ALA A 237 8.92 -23.71 -4.73
C ALA A 237 10.28 -23.55 -4.00
N GLU A 238 10.31 -23.77 -2.68
CA GLU A 238 11.54 -23.73 -1.87
C GLU A 238 12.45 -24.94 -2.16
N GLU A 239 11.88 -26.11 -2.43
CA GLU A 239 12.63 -27.32 -2.78
C GLU A 239 13.13 -27.31 -4.25
N ALA A 240 12.52 -26.50 -5.12
CA ALA A 240 12.87 -26.39 -6.53
C ALA A 240 13.99 -25.38 -6.86
N VAL A 241 14.61 -24.74 -5.86
CA VAL A 241 15.76 -23.85 -6.08
C VAL A 241 16.96 -24.68 -6.56
N PRO A 242 17.46 -24.49 -7.80
CA PRO A 242 18.66 -25.17 -8.24
C PRO A 242 19.82 -24.67 -7.39
N GLN A 243 20.50 -25.58 -6.70
CA GLN A 243 21.71 -25.30 -5.93
C GLN A 243 22.71 -24.54 -6.81
N MET A 244 22.78 -23.21 -6.61
CA MET A 244 23.82 -22.38 -7.19
C MET A 244 25.14 -22.82 -6.55
N ARG A 245 26.08 -23.25 -7.39
CA ARG A 245 27.44 -23.60 -6.98
C ARG A 245 28.06 -22.42 -6.24
N GLU A 246 28.69 -22.70 -5.11
CA GLU A 246 29.56 -21.75 -4.45
C GLU A 246 30.70 -21.32 -5.40
N PRO A 247 31.09 -20.04 -5.41
CA PRO A 247 32.22 -19.58 -6.22
C PRO A 247 33.50 -20.15 -5.61
N THR A 248 34.15 -21.04 -6.35
CA THR A 248 35.50 -21.52 -6.04
C THR A 248 36.52 -20.41 -6.29
N ASP A 249 37.46 -20.25 -5.37
CA ASP A 249 38.58 -19.28 -5.30
C ASP A 249 39.47 -19.20 -6.57
N THR A 250 38.91 -18.85 -7.72
CA THR A 250 39.60 -18.82 -9.03
C THR A 250 39.40 -17.50 -9.77
N GLU A 251 38.64 -16.56 -9.22
CA GLU A 251 38.42 -15.24 -9.85
C GLU A 251 39.49 -14.20 -9.46
N GLU A 252 40.27 -14.42 -8.39
CA GLU A 252 41.40 -13.53 -8.04
C GLU A 252 42.65 -13.74 -8.91
N GLU A 253 42.84 -14.89 -9.57
CA GLU A 253 43.97 -15.09 -10.49
C GLU A 253 43.73 -14.51 -11.89
N ILE A 254 42.48 -14.21 -12.26
CA ILE A 254 42.13 -13.69 -13.60
C ILE A 254 42.33 -12.17 -13.67
N GLU A 255 42.19 -11.45 -12.55
CA GLU A 255 42.41 -9.99 -12.51
C GLU A 255 43.90 -9.58 -12.46
N GLU A 256 44.81 -10.46 -12.02
CA GLU A 256 46.26 -10.17 -12.05
C GLU A 256 46.87 -10.39 -13.45
N GLU A 257 46.39 -11.37 -14.23
CA GLU A 257 46.88 -11.60 -15.60
C GLU A 257 46.40 -10.52 -16.61
N GLU A 258 45.22 -9.91 -16.39
CA GLU A 258 44.75 -8.82 -17.27
C GLU A 258 45.42 -7.47 -16.98
N LYS A 259 45.92 -7.23 -15.76
CA LYS A 259 46.69 -6.02 -15.45
C LYS A 259 48.10 -6.05 -16.02
N GLU A 260 48.76 -7.22 -16.04
CA GLU A 260 50.11 -7.34 -16.60
C GLU A 260 50.13 -7.21 -18.14
N LYS A 261 48.98 -7.42 -18.80
CA LYS A 261 48.84 -7.26 -20.26
C LYS A 261 48.53 -5.84 -20.73
N MET A 262 48.21 -4.91 -19.82
CA MET A 262 47.91 -3.51 -20.17
C MET A 262 49.10 -2.55 -20.07
N GLU A 263 50.27 -2.98 -19.59
CA GLU A 263 51.46 -2.10 -19.47
C GLU A 263 52.37 -2.06 -20.71
N ASP A 264 52.21 -2.97 -21.68
CA ASP A 264 53.12 -3.09 -22.84
C ASP A 264 52.64 -2.40 -24.15
N ASP A 265 51.40 -1.89 -24.23
CA ASP A 265 50.83 -1.39 -25.50
C ASP A 265 50.86 0.14 -25.66
N ASN A 266 51.75 0.84 -24.96
CA ASN A 266 51.96 2.28 -25.13
C ASN A 266 52.93 2.62 -26.29
N SER A 267 52.73 1.98 -27.44
CA SER A 267 53.35 2.38 -28.72
C SER A 267 52.27 2.76 -29.73
N LEU A 268 52.06 4.07 -29.89
CA LEU A 268 51.13 4.67 -30.85
C LEU A 268 51.40 4.19 -32.29
N PRO A 269 50.41 3.62 -33.02
CA PRO A 269 50.52 3.50 -34.46
C PRO A 269 50.14 4.83 -35.12
N THR A 270 51.08 5.40 -35.87
CA THR A 270 50.84 6.54 -36.78
C THR A 270 49.87 6.11 -37.89
N PHE A 271 48.69 6.72 -37.93
CA PHE A 271 47.69 6.51 -38.97
C PHE A 271 48.04 7.38 -40.20
N GLU A 272 48.58 6.76 -41.26
CA GLU A 272 48.67 7.39 -42.58
C GLU A 272 47.28 7.43 -43.22
N GLU A 273 46.81 8.63 -43.59
CA GLU A 273 45.53 8.79 -44.30
C GLU A 273 45.61 8.16 -45.71
N PRO A 274 44.66 7.31 -46.12
CA PRO A 274 44.60 6.84 -47.50
C PRO A 274 44.02 7.93 -48.41
N SER A 275 44.84 8.43 -49.33
CA SER A 275 44.43 9.32 -50.42
C SER A 275 43.41 8.60 -51.31
N PHE A 276 42.14 9.00 -51.21
CA PHE A 276 41.05 8.48 -52.03
C PHE A 276 41.00 9.23 -53.37
N ASP A 277 41.64 8.65 -54.38
CA ASP A 277 41.71 9.21 -55.73
C ASP A 277 40.49 8.74 -56.54
N PHE A 278 39.41 9.52 -56.54
CA PHE A 278 38.18 9.17 -57.27
C PHE A 278 38.19 9.74 -58.69
N ASN A 279 38.84 9.01 -59.59
CA ASN A 279 38.75 9.23 -61.02
C ASN A 279 37.61 8.35 -61.59
N LEU A 280 36.45 8.95 -61.89
CA LEU A 280 35.39 8.28 -62.66
C LEU A 280 35.26 8.91 -64.06
N PRO A 281 35.22 8.08 -65.12
CA PRO A 281 35.14 8.54 -66.49
C PRO A 281 33.70 8.78 -66.95
N GLY A 282 33.51 9.87 -67.72
CA GLY A 282 32.60 9.94 -68.85
C GLY A 282 31.10 9.90 -68.58
N PHE A 283 30.48 11.08 -68.52
CA PHE A 283 29.14 11.29 -69.06
C PHE A 283 29.19 12.50 -69.99
N ASP A 284 29.29 12.23 -71.29
CA ASP A 284 29.03 13.19 -72.35
C ASP A 284 27.51 13.28 -72.59
N ASN A 285 27.02 14.53 -72.63
CA ASN A 285 25.75 15.06 -73.16
C ASN A 285 24.41 14.58 -72.60
#